data_AF-A0A924Y258-F1
#
_entry.id   AF-A0A924Y258-F1
#
_cell.length_a   1.000
_cell.length_b   1.000
_cell.length_c   1.000
_cell.angle_alpha   90.00
_cell.angle_beta   90.00
_cell.angle_gamma   90.00
#
_symmetry.space_group_name_H-M   'P 1'
#
loop_
_entity.id
_entity.type
_entity.pdbx_description
1 polymer ?
#
loop_
_entity_poly.entity_id
_entity_poly.type
_entity_poly.pdbx_seq_one_letter_code
_entity_poly.pdbx_strand_id
1 'polypeptide(L)'
;MAGVSWDDKIIAEEQMSLRMEWEGEAETPQLLERALIDRFRSANELLAQGEWDVAIYQYGYVAEMVLKTAYFRVIGNNPADPVAAMLRPARNAGNRLSLGIPDENYHSLRFWSELLRAERRQQNRPLPSVIEMYLIAYTRDLYLNWMVEMRYHPNRATRPEAVDVAEAADWLFNNRAELGR
;
A
#
# COMPACT_ATOMS: atom_id res chain seq x y z
N MET A 1 -23.53 31.33 18.93
CA MET A 1 -22.07 31.11 18.92
C MET A 1 -21.80 29.84 19.69
N ALA A 2 -21.62 28.71 19.01
CA ALA A 2 -21.30 27.44 19.66
C ALA A 2 -19.81 27.45 20.02
N GLY A 3 -19.51 27.34 21.32
CA GLY A 3 -18.14 27.23 21.82
C GLY A 3 -17.59 25.85 21.48
N VAL A 4 -16.42 25.81 20.85
CA VAL A 4 -15.64 24.58 20.64
C VAL A 4 -15.35 23.97 22.01
N SER A 5 -15.70 22.69 22.19
CA SER A 5 -15.51 21.97 23.46
C SER A 5 -14.01 21.87 23.77
N TRP A 6 -13.65 21.88 25.05
CA TRP A 6 -12.27 21.63 25.49
C TRP A 6 -11.73 20.27 25.01
N ASP A 7 -12.62 19.29 24.82
CA ASP A 7 -12.27 17.96 24.32
C ASP A 7 -11.86 17.96 22.84
N ASP A 8 -12.45 18.84 22.02
CA ASP A 8 -12.11 18.97 20.59
C ASP A 8 -10.69 19.54 20.39
N LYS A 9 -10.23 20.37 21.33
CA LYS A 9 -8.88 20.94 21.31
C LYS A 9 -7.82 19.91 21.72
N ILE A 10 -8.13 19.07 22.71
CA ILE A 10 -7.21 18.01 23.16
C ILE A 10 -7.04 16.94 22.08
N ILE A 11 -8.11 16.54 21.40
CA ILE A 11 -8.04 15.58 20.28
C ILE A 11 -7.26 16.18 19.10
N ALA A 12 -7.45 17.46 18.79
CA ALA A 12 -6.71 18.13 17.72
C ALA A 12 -5.20 18.29 18.07
N GLU A 13 -4.86 18.60 19.32
CA GLU A 13 -3.47 18.70 19.79
C GLU A 13 -2.78 17.34 19.84
N GLU A 14 -3.45 16.27 20.25
CA GLU A 14 -2.90 14.90 20.18
C GLU A 14 -2.72 14.42 18.73
N GLN A 15 -3.68 14.69 17.84
CA GLN A 15 -3.57 14.37 16.41
C GLN A 15 -2.47 15.17 15.71
N MET A 16 -2.23 16.42 16.14
CA MET A 16 -1.17 17.28 15.60
C MET A 16 0.21 16.95 16.19
N SER A 17 0.28 16.52 17.45
CA SER A 17 1.49 16.00 18.10
C SER A 17 1.93 14.66 17.51
N LEU A 18 0.98 13.75 17.24
CA LEU A 18 1.24 12.49 16.51
C LEU A 18 1.66 12.74 15.05
N ARG A 19 1.11 13.77 14.39
CA ARG A 19 1.56 14.22 13.07
C ARG A 19 2.98 14.78 13.09
N MET A 20 3.33 15.61 14.08
CA MET A 20 4.67 16.20 14.19
C MET A 20 5.75 15.19 14.60
N GLU A 21 5.42 14.18 15.42
CA GLU A 21 6.34 13.06 15.70
C GLU A 21 6.65 12.22 14.44
N TRP A 22 5.67 12.06 13.55
CA TRP A 22 5.83 11.30 12.30
C TRP A 22 6.49 12.09 11.16
N GLU A 23 6.42 13.42 11.16
CA GLU A 23 7.04 14.25 10.11
C GLU A 23 8.58 14.31 10.24
N GLY A 24 9.15 13.88 11.37
CA GLY A 24 10.59 13.80 11.59
C GLY A 24 11.23 12.42 11.34
N GLU A 25 10.46 11.35 11.43
CA GLU A 25 10.97 9.99 11.22
C GLU A 25 10.92 9.62 9.74
N ALA A 26 12.07 9.23 9.18
CA ALA A 26 12.12 8.74 7.82
C ALA A 26 11.25 7.47 7.69
N GLU A 27 10.36 7.43 6.70
CA GLU A 27 9.61 6.22 6.38
C GLU A 27 10.58 5.07 6.08
N THR A 28 10.46 3.95 6.78
CA THR A 28 11.28 2.73 6.58
C THR A 28 10.38 1.54 6.26
N PRO A 29 10.89 0.48 5.61
CA PRO A 29 10.12 -0.76 5.43
C PRO A 29 9.56 -1.32 6.74
N GLN A 30 10.32 -1.24 7.84
CA GLN A 30 9.86 -1.66 9.16
C GLN A 30 8.66 -0.85 9.66
N LEU A 31 8.69 0.49 9.49
CA LEU A 31 7.57 1.36 9.87
C LEU A 31 6.35 1.11 8.99
N LEU A 32 6.55 0.91 7.68
CA LEU A 32 5.48 0.53 6.77
C LEU A 32 4.79 -0.77 7.21
N GLU A 33 5.55 -1.80 7.55
CA GLU A 33 5.01 -3.08 8.02
C GLU A 33 4.22 -2.96 9.33
N ARG A 34 4.66 -2.09 10.25
CA ARG A 34 3.92 -1.80 11.48
C ARG A 34 2.60 -1.09 11.17
N ALA A 35 2.65 -0.05 10.33
CA ALA A 35 1.47 0.71 9.92
C ALA A 35 0.45 -0.11 9.13
N LEU A 36 0.91 -1.17 8.44
CA LEU A 36 0.09 -2.04 7.60
C LEU A 36 -1.04 -2.72 8.40
N ILE A 37 -0.77 -3.15 9.63
CA ILE A 37 -1.78 -3.80 10.50
C ILE A 37 -2.88 -2.82 10.87
N ASP A 38 -2.50 -1.61 11.31
CA ASP A 38 -3.45 -0.59 11.74
C ASP A 38 -4.29 -0.08 10.57
N ARG A 39 -3.67 0.09 9.39
CA ARG A 39 -4.39 0.47 8.15
C ARG A 39 -5.36 -0.60 7.69
N PHE A 40 -4.97 -1.87 7.74
CA PHE A 40 -5.84 -2.97 7.34
C PHE A 40 -7.05 -3.08 8.27
N ARG A 41 -6.86 -2.93 9.59
CA ARG A 41 -7.95 -2.87 10.56
C ARG A 41 -8.89 -1.69 10.25
N SER A 42 -8.34 -0.49 10.05
CA SER A 42 -9.11 0.70 9.74
C SER A 42 -9.92 0.55 8.44
N ALA A 43 -9.34 -0.06 7.40
CA ALA A 43 -10.05 -0.34 6.15
C ALA A 43 -11.26 -1.27 6.36
N ASN A 44 -11.09 -2.32 7.17
CA ASN A 44 -12.19 -3.25 7.51
C ASN A 44 -13.31 -2.54 8.29
N GLU A 45 -12.97 -1.64 9.22
CA GLU A 45 -13.95 -0.86 9.98
C GLU A 45 -14.74 0.08 9.07
N LEU A 46 -14.07 0.78 8.16
CA LEU A 46 -14.70 1.66 7.17
C LEU A 46 -15.62 0.89 6.23
N LEU A 47 -15.20 -0.29 5.76
CA LEU A 47 -16.02 -1.16 4.93
C LEU A 47 -17.31 -1.56 5.66
N ALA A 48 -17.21 -1.91 6.95
CA ALA A 48 -18.35 -2.30 7.77
C ALA A 48 -19.33 -1.13 8.04
N GLN A 49 -18.81 0.11 8.08
CA GLN A 49 -19.60 1.33 8.27
C GLN A 49 -20.30 1.81 6.99
N GLY A 50 -19.94 1.26 5.83
CA GLY A 50 -20.46 1.72 4.54
C GLY A 50 -19.65 2.85 3.90
N GLU A 51 -18.48 3.19 4.46
CA GLU A 51 -17.57 4.22 3.96
C GLU A 51 -16.69 3.68 2.83
N TRP A 52 -17.32 3.24 1.73
CA TRP A 52 -16.71 2.40 0.69
C TRP A 52 -15.52 3.07 -0.03
N ASP A 53 -15.63 4.35 -0.41
CA ASP A 53 -14.53 5.05 -1.07
C ASP A 53 -13.28 5.12 -0.17
N VAL A 54 -13.51 5.41 1.12
CA VAL A 54 -12.43 5.53 2.11
C VAL A 54 -11.83 4.14 2.41
N ALA A 55 -12.67 3.10 2.47
CA ALA A 55 -12.22 1.73 2.63
C ALA A 55 -11.34 1.30 1.44
N ILE A 56 -11.79 1.50 0.19
CA ILE A 56 -11.01 1.21 -1.02
C ILE A 56 -9.67 1.94 -0.98
N TYR A 57 -9.70 3.23 -0.64
CA TYR A 57 -8.48 4.03 -0.55
C TYR A 57 -7.47 3.47 0.47
N GLN A 58 -7.94 3.05 1.65
CA GLN A 58 -7.07 2.42 2.66
C GLN A 58 -6.56 1.05 2.23
N TYR A 59 -7.40 0.21 1.59
CA TYR A 59 -6.99 -1.09 1.07
C TYR A 59 -5.90 -0.98 -0.01
N GLY A 60 -6.00 0.01 -0.91
CA GLY A 60 -4.94 0.24 -1.89
C GLY A 60 -3.61 0.67 -1.26
N TYR A 61 -3.62 1.46 -0.18
CA TYR A 61 -2.40 1.72 0.58
C TYR A 61 -1.84 0.48 1.25
N VAL A 62 -2.69 -0.38 1.81
CA VAL A 62 -2.23 -1.67 2.36
C VAL A 62 -1.52 -2.48 1.28
N ALA A 63 -2.13 -2.58 0.09
CA ALA A 63 -1.53 -3.27 -1.04
C ALA A 63 -0.18 -2.65 -1.46
N GLU A 64 -0.11 -1.32 -1.56
CA GLU A 64 1.13 -0.60 -1.89
C GLU A 64 2.24 -0.90 -0.85
N MET A 65 1.91 -0.84 0.44
CA MET A 65 2.85 -1.15 1.52
C MET A 65 3.33 -2.60 1.45
N VAL A 66 2.43 -3.56 1.22
CA VAL A 66 2.79 -4.98 1.06
C VAL A 66 3.76 -5.15 -0.10
N LEU A 67 3.46 -4.59 -1.26
CA LEU A 67 4.27 -4.78 -2.47
C LEU A 67 5.64 -4.11 -2.35
N LYS A 68 5.71 -2.88 -1.80
CA LYS A 68 6.97 -2.17 -1.54
C LYS A 68 7.86 -2.95 -0.57
N THR A 69 7.31 -3.33 0.58
CA THR A 69 8.07 -4.03 1.62
C THR A 69 8.53 -5.41 1.15
N ALA A 70 7.69 -6.15 0.43
CA ALA A 70 8.07 -7.40 -0.21
C ALA A 70 9.24 -7.20 -1.21
N TYR A 71 9.17 -6.20 -2.08
CA TYR A 71 10.25 -5.90 -3.02
C TYR A 71 11.55 -5.54 -2.30
N PHE A 72 11.51 -4.66 -1.31
CA PHE A 72 12.70 -4.25 -0.56
C PHE A 72 13.36 -5.41 0.20
N ARG A 73 12.57 -6.34 0.72
CA ARG A 73 13.09 -7.58 1.32
C ARG A 73 13.78 -8.47 0.28
N VAL A 74 13.18 -8.66 -0.89
CA VAL A 74 13.74 -9.50 -1.97
C VAL A 74 15.10 -8.96 -2.44
N ILE A 75 15.28 -7.63 -2.55
CA ILE A 75 16.58 -7.05 -2.92
C ILE A 75 17.57 -6.96 -1.75
N GLY A 76 17.19 -7.40 -0.54
CA GLY A 76 18.06 -7.44 0.62
C GLY A 76 18.33 -6.08 1.26
N ASN A 77 17.46 -5.10 1.09
CA ASN A 77 17.60 -3.81 1.77
C ASN A 77 17.41 -3.98 3.28
N ASN A 78 18.10 -3.15 4.08
CA ASN A 78 17.89 -3.13 5.51
C ASN A 78 16.49 -2.55 5.82
N PRO A 79 15.66 -3.21 6.65
CA PRO A 79 14.32 -2.72 6.96
C PRO A 79 14.31 -1.39 7.74
N ALA A 80 15.44 -0.95 8.28
CA ALA A 80 15.60 0.35 8.95
C ALA A 80 16.10 1.47 8.01
N ASP A 81 16.46 1.15 6.77
CA ASP A 81 16.91 2.17 5.82
C ASP A 81 15.71 3.01 5.33
N PRO A 82 15.91 4.33 5.08
CA PRO A 82 14.86 5.19 4.54
C PRO A 82 14.34 4.72 3.18
N VAL A 83 13.03 4.53 3.05
CA VAL A 83 12.34 4.19 1.80
C VAL A 83 12.68 5.20 0.71
N ALA A 84 12.72 6.50 1.03
CA ALA A 84 13.06 7.56 0.09
C ALA A 84 14.37 7.31 -0.69
N ALA A 85 15.38 6.74 -0.03
CA ALA A 85 16.66 6.40 -0.66
C ALA A 85 16.56 5.19 -1.61
N MET A 86 15.57 4.31 -1.39
CA MET A 86 15.34 3.08 -2.16
C MET A 86 14.48 3.30 -3.42
N LEU A 87 13.67 4.37 -3.44
CA LEU A 87 12.70 4.64 -4.51
C LEU A 87 13.37 4.86 -5.88
N ARG A 88 14.43 5.66 -5.94
CA ARG A 88 15.15 5.92 -7.21
C ARG A 88 15.82 4.66 -7.77
N PRO A 89 16.55 3.84 -6.97
CA PRO A 89 17.02 2.53 -7.42
C PRO A 89 15.89 1.63 -7.96
N ALA A 90 14.75 1.55 -7.27
CA ALA A 90 13.60 0.77 -7.71
C ALA A 90 13.07 1.24 -9.08
N ARG A 91 12.92 2.56 -9.27
CA ARG A 91 12.52 3.15 -10.56
C ARG A 91 13.50 2.80 -11.68
N ASN A 92 14.79 2.91 -11.40
CA ASN A 92 15.82 2.55 -12.38
C ASN A 92 15.74 1.06 -12.77
N ALA A 93 15.43 0.18 -11.81
CA ALA A 93 15.22 -1.24 -12.08
C ALA A 93 13.97 -1.47 -12.95
N GLY A 94 12.84 -0.86 -12.61
CA GLY A 94 11.61 -0.96 -13.42
C GLY A 94 11.77 -0.42 -14.85
N ASN A 95 12.50 0.68 -15.03
CA ASN A 95 12.77 1.25 -16.35
C ASN A 95 13.57 0.29 -17.24
N ARG A 96 14.54 -0.45 -16.68
CA ARG A 96 15.34 -1.44 -17.43
C ARG A 96 14.51 -2.63 -17.90
N LEU A 97 13.42 -2.94 -17.21
CA LEU A 97 12.50 -4.02 -17.57
C LEU A 97 11.53 -3.62 -18.69
N SER A 98 11.53 -2.34 -19.11
CA SER A 98 10.65 -1.82 -20.17
C SER A 98 9.18 -2.20 -19.95
N LEU A 99 8.70 -2.15 -18.70
CA LEU A 99 7.39 -2.66 -18.31
C LEU A 99 6.21 -1.95 -19.01
N GLY A 100 6.44 -0.85 -19.73
CA GLY A 100 5.40 -0.09 -20.44
C GLY A 100 4.33 0.46 -19.49
N ILE A 101 4.65 0.59 -18.20
CA ILE A 101 3.74 1.07 -17.17
C ILE A 101 3.77 2.61 -17.20
N PRO A 102 2.60 3.28 -17.23
CA PRO A 102 2.54 4.72 -17.11
C PRO A 102 3.29 5.24 -15.87
N ASP A 103 3.84 6.44 -15.96
CA ASP A 103 4.54 7.06 -14.84
C ASP A 103 3.53 7.57 -13.80
N GLU A 104 3.09 6.68 -12.90
CA GLU A 104 2.18 6.99 -11.78
C GLU A 104 2.98 7.16 -10.48
N ASN A 105 4.23 7.63 -10.60
CA ASN A 105 5.17 7.77 -9.50
C ASN A 105 5.37 6.45 -8.73
N TYR A 106 5.57 6.55 -7.41
CA TYR A 106 5.86 5.42 -6.53
C TYR A 106 4.61 4.77 -5.92
N HIS A 107 3.42 5.07 -6.47
CA HIS A 107 2.13 4.58 -5.97
C HIS A 107 1.51 3.50 -6.88
N SER A 108 2.10 3.24 -8.04
CA SER A 108 1.56 2.23 -8.96
C SER A 108 1.67 0.81 -8.40
N LEU A 109 0.54 0.19 -8.06
CA LEU A 109 0.50 -1.21 -7.62
C LEU A 109 1.01 -2.15 -8.72
N ARG A 110 0.69 -1.83 -9.98
CA ARG A 110 1.19 -2.57 -11.14
C ARG A 110 2.72 -2.49 -11.26
N PHE A 111 3.30 -1.30 -11.08
CA PHE A 111 4.75 -1.15 -11.05
C PHE A 111 5.40 -2.06 -10.00
N TRP A 112 4.93 -1.99 -8.75
CA TRP A 112 5.55 -2.74 -7.66
C TRP A 112 5.39 -4.25 -7.81
N SER A 113 4.22 -4.73 -8.24
CA SER A 113 3.99 -6.16 -8.47
C SER A 113 4.84 -6.72 -9.61
N GLU A 114 4.93 -6.03 -10.76
CA GLU A 114 5.78 -6.45 -11.88
C GLU A 114 7.27 -6.41 -11.50
N LEU A 115 7.70 -5.36 -10.81
CA LEU A 115 9.07 -5.23 -10.34
C LEU A 115 9.45 -6.34 -9.36
N LEU A 116 8.59 -6.64 -8.39
CA LEU A 116 8.76 -7.76 -7.45
C LEU A 116 8.91 -9.09 -8.20
N ARG A 117 8.01 -9.38 -9.15
CA ARG A 117 8.06 -10.63 -9.93
C ARG A 117 9.34 -10.76 -10.74
N ALA A 118 9.74 -9.69 -11.42
CA ALA A 118 10.95 -9.67 -12.23
C ALA A 118 12.21 -9.88 -11.39
N GLU A 119 12.32 -9.19 -10.24
CA GLU A 119 13.45 -9.31 -9.34
C GLU A 119 13.57 -10.75 -8.79
N ARG A 120 12.46 -11.34 -8.34
CA ARG A 120 12.42 -12.73 -7.87
C ARG A 120 12.89 -13.72 -8.94
N ARG A 121 12.47 -13.53 -10.20
CA ARG A 121 12.92 -14.36 -11.33
C ARG A 121 14.41 -14.16 -11.62
N GLN A 122 14.90 -12.92 -11.58
CA GLN A 122 16.32 -12.62 -11.76
C GLN A 122 17.20 -13.29 -10.70
N GLN A 123 16.70 -13.40 -9.47
CA GLN A 123 17.37 -14.11 -8.37
C GLN A 123 17.15 -15.63 -8.38
N ASN A 124 16.55 -16.18 -9.44
CA ASN A 124 16.24 -17.60 -9.60
C ASN A 124 15.33 -18.16 -8.48
N ARG A 125 14.44 -17.32 -7.93
CA ARG A 125 13.46 -17.64 -6.87
C ARG A 125 12.04 -17.19 -7.27
N PRO A 126 11.51 -17.65 -8.43
CA PRO A 126 10.18 -17.27 -8.86
C PRO A 126 9.13 -17.65 -7.80
N LEU A 127 8.04 -16.88 -7.72
CA LEU A 127 6.89 -17.26 -6.92
C LEU A 127 6.29 -18.58 -7.46
N PRO A 128 5.69 -19.43 -6.61
CA PRO A 128 4.89 -20.55 -7.08
C PRO A 128 3.81 -20.05 -8.06
N SER A 129 3.55 -20.80 -9.14
CA SER A 129 2.66 -20.32 -10.23
C SER A 129 1.29 -19.88 -9.75
N VAL A 130 0.73 -20.57 -8.74
CA VAL A 130 -0.55 -20.20 -8.14
C VAL A 130 -0.47 -18.85 -7.42
N ILE A 131 0.59 -18.60 -6.65
CA ILE A 131 0.81 -17.32 -5.95
C ILE A 131 1.04 -16.19 -6.96
N GLU A 132 1.82 -16.45 -8.02
CA GLU A 132 2.03 -15.47 -9.08
C GLU A 132 0.73 -15.11 -9.80
N MET A 133 -0.11 -16.10 -10.11
CA MET A 133 -1.42 -15.88 -10.74
C MET A 133 -2.30 -14.97 -9.89
N TYR A 134 -2.41 -15.24 -8.58
CA TYR A 134 -3.19 -14.40 -7.66
C TYR A 134 -2.59 -13.01 -7.47
N LEU A 135 -1.27 -12.88 -7.37
CA LEU A 135 -0.60 -11.58 -7.31
C LEU A 135 -0.98 -10.72 -8.52
N ILE A 136 -0.96 -11.28 -9.73
CA ILE A 136 -1.35 -10.56 -10.95
C ILE A 136 -2.83 -10.18 -10.92
N ALA A 137 -3.71 -11.15 -10.63
CA ALA A 137 -5.16 -10.93 -10.64
C ALA A 137 -5.57 -9.86 -9.62
N TYR A 138 -5.20 -10.03 -8.35
CA TYR A 138 -5.57 -9.10 -7.29
C TYR A 138 -4.91 -7.73 -7.42
N THR A 139 -3.66 -7.66 -7.89
CA THR A 139 -3.05 -6.34 -8.16
C THR A 139 -3.75 -5.61 -9.30
N ARG A 140 -4.18 -6.32 -10.35
CA ARG A 140 -4.96 -5.72 -11.44
C ARG A 140 -6.30 -5.23 -10.93
N ASP A 141 -7.01 -6.03 -10.16
CA ASP A 141 -8.34 -5.69 -9.67
C ASP A 141 -8.27 -4.49 -8.71
N LEU A 142 -7.26 -4.43 -7.84
CA LEU A 142 -6.96 -3.25 -7.03
C LEU A 142 -6.63 -2.03 -7.90
N TYR A 143 -5.76 -2.18 -8.90
CA TYR A 143 -5.36 -1.07 -9.77
C TYR A 143 -6.52 -0.46 -10.56
N LEU A 144 -7.52 -1.27 -10.94
CA LEU A 144 -8.71 -0.78 -11.65
C LEU A 144 -9.68 0.00 -10.75
N ASN A 145 -9.67 -0.29 -9.45
CA ASN A 145 -10.63 0.28 -8.48
C ASN A 145 -9.99 1.31 -7.55
N TRP A 146 -8.66 1.38 -7.49
CA TRP A 146 -7.92 2.28 -6.61
C TRP A 146 -7.03 3.21 -7.41
N MET A 147 -7.12 4.50 -7.10
CA MET A 147 -6.21 5.54 -7.59
C MET A 147 -5.94 6.53 -6.45
N VAL A 148 -4.73 7.08 -6.40
CA VAL A 148 -4.31 8.02 -5.34
C VAL A 148 -5.23 9.24 -5.28
N GLU A 149 -5.76 9.65 -6.42
CA GLU A 149 -6.65 10.79 -6.58
C GLU A 149 -8.02 10.60 -5.90
N MET A 150 -8.41 9.36 -5.54
CA MET A 150 -9.64 9.12 -4.76
C MET A 150 -9.66 9.91 -3.46
N ARG A 151 -8.48 10.24 -2.91
CA ARG A 151 -8.32 11.14 -1.75
C ARG A 151 -9.07 12.46 -1.91
N TYR A 152 -9.16 12.98 -3.13
CA TYR A 152 -9.73 14.29 -3.43
C TYR A 152 -11.15 14.21 -4.01
N HIS A 153 -11.63 13.01 -4.32
CA HIS A 153 -12.89 12.77 -5.02
C HIS A 153 -13.71 11.62 -4.42
N PRO A 154 -14.20 11.77 -3.16
CA PRO A 154 -15.10 10.78 -2.56
C PRO A 154 -16.47 10.75 -3.30
N ASN A 155 -17.20 9.64 -3.19
CA ASN A 155 -18.55 9.35 -3.70
C ASN A 155 -18.64 8.67 -5.07
N ARG A 156 -17.79 7.66 -5.36
CA ARG A 156 -17.93 6.88 -6.61
C ARG A 156 -17.98 5.37 -6.40
N ALA A 157 -17.46 4.87 -5.29
CA ALA A 157 -17.40 3.45 -5.01
C ALA A 157 -18.79 2.87 -4.72
N THR A 158 -19.03 1.70 -5.28
CA THR A 158 -20.16 0.86 -4.94
C THR A 158 -19.74 -0.20 -3.92
N ARG A 159 -20.72 -0.76 -3.20
CA ARG A 159 -20.45 -1.86 -2.26
C ARG A 159 -19.73 -3.06 -2.90
N PRO A 160 -20.15 -3.57 -4.08
CA PRO A 160 -19.45 -4.68 -4.72
C PRO A 160 -17.97 -4.36 -5.00
N GLU A 161 -17.66 -3.20 -5.56
CA GLU A 161 -16.27 -2.78 -5.81
C GLU A 161 -15.44 -2.75 -4.52
N ALA A 162 -16.01 -2.25 -3.43
CA ALA A 162 -15.32 -2.23 -2.14
C ALA A 162 -15.08 -3.63 -1.56
N VAL A 163 -15.99 -4.58 -1.79
CA VAL A 163 -15.82 -5.98 -1.38
C VAL A 163 -14.73 -6.67 -2.22
N ASP A 164 -14.72 -6.46 -3.54
CA ASP A 164 -13.70 -7.02 -4.43
C ASP A 164 -12.30 -6.49 -4.08
N VAL A 165 -12.19 -5.19 -3.81
CA VAL A 165 -10.95 -4.56 -3.33
C VAL A 165 -10.53 -5.11 -1.97
N ALA A 166 -11.47 -5.32 -1.05
CA ALA A 166 -11.18 -5.88 0.27
C ALA A 166 -10.63 -7.30 0.16
N GLU A 167 -11.21 -8.15 -0.69
CA GLU A 167 -10.73 -9.52 -0.94
C GLU A 167 -9.29 -9.51 -1.49
N ALA A 168 -9.04 -8.67 -2.49
CA ALA A 168 -7.72 -8.53 -3.10
C ALA A 168 -6.66 -8.06 -2.09
N ALA A 169 -7.00 -7.06 -1.26
CA ALA A 169 -6.12 -6.54 -0.24
C ALA A 169 -5.90 -7.54 0.91
N ASP A 170 -6.93 -8.29 1.33
CA ASP A 170 -6.81 -9.36 2.33
C ASP A 170 -5.87 -10.46 1.84
N TRP A 171 -5.98 -10.87 0.58
CA TRP A 171 -5.05 -11.85 0.01
C TRP A 171 -3.60 -11.35 0.05
N LEU A 172 -3.34 -10.12 -0.39
CA LEU A 172 -2.00 -9.53 -0.33
C LEU A 172 -1.49 -9.44 1.11
N PHE A 173 -2.34 -8.98 2.03
CA PHE A 173 -2.03 -8.90 3.45
C PHE A 173 -1.60 -10.27 3.99
N ASN A 174 -2.39 -11.31 3.77
CA ASN A 174 -2.14 -12.66 4.30
C ASN A 174 -0.96 -13.36 3.62
N ASN A 175 -0.59 -12.99 2.39
CA ASN A 175 0.55 -13.57 1.67
C ASN A 175 1.83 -12.72 1.72
N ARG A 176 1.83 -11.56 2.40
CA ARG A 176 2.96 -10.61 2.44
C ARG A 176 4.32 -11.24 2.82
N ALA A 177 4.31 -12.23 3.71
CA ALA A 177 5.53 -12.92 4.12
C ALA A 177 6.10 -13.75 2.96
N GLU A 178 5.26 -14.51 2.25
CA GLU A 178 5.67 -15.30 1.08
C GLU A 178 6.18 -14.43 -0.06
N LEU A 179 5.50 -13.30 -0.31
CA LEU A 179 5.90 -12.35 -1.35
C LEU A 179 7.32 -11.82 -1.14
N GLY A 180 7.73 -11.62 0.13
CA GLY A 180 9.03 -11.07 0.50
C GLY A 180 10.14 -12.09 0.82
N ARG A 181 9.91 -13.41 0.69
CA ARG A 181 10.90 -14.47 0.98
C ARG A 181 11.84 -14.77 -0.18
#